data_AF-A0A0U5NQE0-F1
#
_entry.id   AF-A0A0U5NQE0-F1
#
_cell.length_a   1.000
_cell.length_b   1.000
_cell.length_c   1.000
_cell.angle_alpha   90.00
_cell.angle_beta   90.00
_cell.angle_gamma   90.00
#
_symmetry.space_group_name_H-M   'P 1'
#
loop_
_entity.id
_entity.type
_entity.pdbx_description
1 polymer ?
#
loop_
_entity_poly.entity_id
_entity_poly.type
_entity_poly.pdbx_seq_one_letter_code
_entity_poly.pdbx_strand_id
1 'polypeptide(L)'
;MRKVQGSPQPLGVTIKEGKVNFAIPVPAEKTCELLLYRAGEGAVAKVYPMDARDAAGEVRFLAIEGLDAGKYEYNYRIDNRVQIDPYVNEITGHRAFGEKEDLDSHKVRGIMSEDAFDWDGDAPLNIPFHEVVAYSLHVRGFTMHSSSNVKHKGTFLGVTEKLSYLKELGINQIQCMPVYEFKECEGVRQNYWGYGKGCYFAPKAAYSASRHVRRELKEMVRSCHKAGIEVVLEMPFMKGILPQTAVDCLRHYMLEYHVDGFVINPYVVPWEAVTSDPILKGVKIWKKDDWFQNTMRRFLKGDEGMVEDVIHALCRSTGEAGGCNYITAHTGFTLYDLVSYDARHNEANGENNQDGPVYNYSWNCGAEGPTRKQAVSELRENQIRNAFFLLLMAQGTPCILAGDEFENTQKGNNNVYCQDNELSWLNWNKLKGNDALFWYVKALIELRRSHPVLHRKEPLLGLDRIACGIPDVSYHGEEAWQIPSEISSRQLGVLYCGKDLEDTDCFLAYNMHWIEHSFALPALLPAGKKWYRAADTADGVWNKPELLENQKRMRVKERSTVFLIGK
;
A
#
# COMPACT_ATOMS: atom_id res chain seq x y z
N MET A 1 -7.10 -44.78 5.78
CA MET A 1 -5.98 -44.24 4.97
C MET A 1 -5.51 -45.26 3.93
N ARG A 2 -6.26 -45.37 2.84
CA ARG A 2 -5.92 -46.19 1.66
C ARG A 2 -5.49 -45.27 0.52
N LYS A 3 -4.35 -45.56 -0.13
CA LYS A 3 -3.95 -44.87 -1.37
C LYS A 3 -4.89 -45.29 -2.49
N VAL A 4 -5.45 -44.33 -3.21
CA VAL A 4 -6.30 -44.52 -4.40
C VAL A 4 -5.84 -43.57 -5.51
N GLN A 5 -6.34 -43.77 -6.73
CA GLN A 5 -6.09 -42.87 -7.84
C GLN A 5 -6.60 -41.46 -7.50
N GLY A 6 -5.73 -40.46 -7.63
CA GLY A 6 -6.08 -39.05 -7.45
C GLY A 6 -6.42 -38.36 -8.77
N SER A 7 -6.40 -37.04 -8.73
CA SER A 7 -6.54 -36.14 -9.88
C SER A 7 -5.31 -35.21 -9.96
N PRO A 8 -4.77 -34.94 -11.17
CA PRO A 8 -3.68 -33.98 -11.35
C PRO A 8 -4.12 -32.52 -11.17
N GLN A 9 -5.43 -32.25 -11.09
CA GLN A 9 -5.98 -30.92 -10.84
C GLN A 9 -7.12 -30.95 -9.82
N PRO A 10 -7.32 -29.86 -9.05
CA PRO A 10 -6.44 -28.68 -8.99
C PRO A 10 -5.09 -29.03 -8.30
N LEU A 11 -4.09 -28.16 -8.46
CA LEU A 11 -2.80 -28.30 -7.77
C LEU A 11 -2.97 -28.02 -6.27
N GLY A 12 -2.07 -28.57 -5.46
CA GLY A 12 -2.11 -28.54 -4.01
C GLY A 12 -2.98 -29.65 -3.42
N VAL A 13 -3.63 -29.34 -2.30
CA VAL A 13 -4.47 -30.28 -1.56
C VAL A 13 -5.95 -29.94 -1.76
N THR A 14 -6.77 -30.96 -2.05
CA THR A 14 -8.22 -30.82 -2.18
C THR A 14 -8.94 -31.91 -1.41
N ILE A 15 -9.94 -31.53 -0.61
CA ILE A 15 -10.73 -32.46 0.19
C ILE A 15 -12.12 -32.57 -0.44
N LYS A 16 -12.49 -33.76 -0.92
CA LYS A 16 -13.80 -34.02 -1.53
C LYS A 16 -14.24 -35.46 -1.30
N GLU A 17 -15.52 -35.66 -0.94
CA GLU A 17 -16.15 -36.99 -0.84
C GLU A 17 -15.34 -38.00 0.02
N GLY A 18 -14.79 -37.55 1.16
CA GLY A 18 -14.01 -38.41 2.07
C GLY A 18 -12.61 -38.79 1.55
N LYS A 19 -12.15 -38.16 0.47
CA LYS A 19 -10.80 -38.30 -0.10
C LYS A 19 -10.03 -36.99 0.03
N VAL A 20 -8.75 -37.11 0.37
CA VAL A 20 -7.80 -35.99 0.31
C VAL A 20 -6.90 -36.21 -0.90
N ASN A 21 -7.06 -35.39 -1.92
CA ASN A 21 -6.27 -35.38 -3.15
C ASN A 21 -5.04 -34.49 -2.96
N PHE A 22 -3.90 -34.95 -3.46
CA PHE A 22 -2.62 -34.23 -3.45
C PHE A 22 -2.11 -34.16 -4.89
N ALA A 23 -1.78 -32.97 -5.39
CA ALA A 23 -1.22 -32.78 -6.73
C ALA A 23 -0.11 -31.72 -6.71
N ILE A 24 1.10 -32.07 -7.17
CA ILE A 24 2.27 -31.18 -7.14
C ILE A 24 3.09 -31.30 -8.42
N PRO A 25 3.57 -30.17 -9.01
CA PRO A 25 4.52 -30.21 -10.11
C PRO A 25 5.91 -30.67 -9.63
N VAL A 26 6.43 -31.73 -10.24
CA VAL A 26 7.77 -32.28 -9.95
C VAL A 26 8.42 -32.73 -11.27
N PRO A 27 9.62 -32.23 -11.60
CA PRO A 27 10.35 -32.66 -12.81
C PRO A 27 10.44 -34.18 -12.94
N ALA A 28 10.38 -34.69 -14.17
CA ALA A 28 10.24 -36.12 -14.44
C ALA A 28 11.40 -36.96 -13.87
N GLU A 29 12.60 -36.40 -13.81
CA GLU A 29 13.83 -37.04 -13.33
C GLU A 29 13.92 -37.16 -11.81
N LYS A 30 13.03 -36.46 -11.07
CA LYS A 30 13.08 -36.40 -9.60
C LYS A 30 12.17 -37.42 -8.96
N THR A 31 12.62 -37.93 -7.82
CA THR A 31 11.82 -38.76 -6.92
C THR A 31 10.83 -37.89 -6.15
N CYS A 32 9.65 -38.43 -5.83
CA CYS A 32 8.63 -37.71 -5.07
C CYS A 32 7.88 -38.66 -4.13
N GLU A 33 7.75 -38.25 -2.87
CA GLU A 33 6.97 -38.95 -1.87
C GLU A 33 6.14 -37.94 -1.07
N LEU A 34 4.89 -38.31 -0.77
CA LEU A 34 4.07 -37.60 0.20
C LEU A 34 4.42 -38.07 1.60
N LEU A 35 4.73 -37.13 2.50
CA LEU A 35 4.96 -37.35 3.91
C LEU A 35 3.74 -36.89 4.70
N LEU A 36 3.19 -37.77 5.55
CA LEU A 36 2.12 -37.43 6.48
C LEU A 36 2.62 -37.47 7.91
N TYR A 37 2.19 -36.51 8.71
CA TYR A 37 2.51 -36.34 10.12
C TYR A 37 1.22 -36.30 10.92
N ARG A 38 1.20 -36.84 12.13
CA ARG A 38 0.10 -36.55 13.05
C ARG A 38 0.21 -35.08 13.46
N ALA A 39 -0.91 -34.38 13.56
CA ALA A 39 -0.92 -32.95 13.86
C ALA A 39 -0.12 -32.65 15.15
N GLY A 40 0.81 -31.70 15.07
CA GLY A 40 1.73 -31.34 16.16
C GLY A 40 2.89 -32.30 16.42
N GLU A 41 2.97 -33.45 15.73
CA GLU A 41 4.08 -34.40 15.84
C GLU A 41 5.09 -34.19 14.71
N GLY A 42 6.38 -34.06 15.03
CA GLY A 42 7.45 -33.92 14.02
C GLY A 42 7.85 -35.23 13.34
N ALA A 43 7.40 -36.38 13.85
CA ALA A 43 7.72 -37.69 13.29
C ALA A 43 6.84 -38.01 12.08
N VAL A 44 7.46 -38.49 11.00
CA VAL A 44 6.71 -38.96 9.81
C VAL A 44 5.89 -40.18 10.19
N ALA A 45 4.57 -40.04 10.15
CA ALA A 45 3.63 -41.10 10.48
C ALA A 45 3.42 -42.07 9.30
N LYS A 46 3.40 -41.56 8.07
CA LYS A 46 3.27 -42.35 6.83
C LYS A 46 3.99 -41.71 5.66
N VAL A 47 4.43 -42.56 4.73
CA VAL A 47 5.05 -42.16 3.46
C VAL A 47 4.30 -42.82 2.31
N TYR A 48 3.99 -42.06 1.27
CA TYR A 48 3.36 -42.57 0.05
C TYR A 48 4.19 -42.19 -1.18
N PRO A 49 4.76 -43.18 -1.91
CA PRO A 49 5.47 -42.91 -3.15
C PRO A 49 4.55 -42.35 -4.24
N MET A 50 5.06 -41.37 -4.98
CA MET A 50 4.41 -40.74 -6.14
C MET A 50 5.27 -40.97 -7.39
N ASP A 51 5.05 -42.09 -8.06
CA ASP A 51 5.86 -42.54 -9.21
C ASP A 51 5.64 -41.63 -10.43
N ALA A 52 6.72 -41.35 -11.18
CA ALA A 52 6.66 -40.57 -12.41
C ALA A 52 5.83 -41.24 -13.51
N ARG A 53 5.69 -42.58 -13.48
CA ARG A 53 4.86 -43.34 -14.43
C ARG A 53 3.37 -43.10 -14.27
N ASP A 54 2.95 -42.67 -13.08
CA ASP A 54 1.54 -42.37 -12.76
C ASP A 54 1.22 -40.87 -12.94
N ALA A 55 2.20 -40.07 -13.40
CA ALA A 55 2.09 -38.62 -13.52
C ALA A 55 1.29 -38.18 -14.77
N ALA A 56 0.72 -36.98 -14.70
CA ALA A 56 0.17 -36.29 -15.86
C ALA A 56 1.14 -35.17 -16.26
N GLY A 57 1.97 -35.42 -17.28
CA GLY A 57 3.12 -34.57 -17.56
C GLY A 57 4.08 -34.56 -16.36
N GLU A 58 4.41 -33.38 -15.84
CA GLU A 58 5.24 -33.23 -14.63
C GLU A 58 4.42 -33.18 -13.32
N VAL A 59 3.10 -33.35 -13.37
CA VAL A 59 2.28 -33.31 -12.15
C VAL A 59 2.20 -34.70 -11.53
N ARG A 60 2.74 -34.83 -10.30
CA ARG A 60 2.59 -36.00 -9.44
C ARG A 60 1.30 -35.86 -8.65
N PHE A 61 0.49 -36.92 -8.59
CA PHE A 61 -0.75 -36.89 -7.83
C PHE A 61 -1.13 -38.24 -7.23
N LEU A 62 -1.87 -38.21 -6.13
CA LEU A 62 -2.56 -39.35 -5.53
C LEU A 62 -3.73 -38.86 -4.66
N ALA A 63 -4.62 -39.76 -4.26
CA ALA A 63 -5.60 -39.47 -3.22
C ALA A 63 -5.54 -40.47 -2.08
N ILE A 64 -5.82 -40.01 -0.86
CA ILE A 64 -5.91 -40.87 0.32
C ILE A 64 -7.35 -40.88 0.82
N GLU A 65 -7.94 -42.07 0.89
CA GLU A 65 -9.28 -42.30 1.42
C GLU A 65 -9.25 -42.65 2.91
N GLY A 66 -10.18 -42.06 3.67
CA GLY A 66 -10.25 -42.20 5.12
C GLY A 66 -9.02 -41.59 5.82
N LEU A 67 -8.52 -40.47 5.29
CA LEU A 67 -7.59 -39.56 5.97
C LEU A 67 -8.41 -38.44 6.61
N ASP A 68 -8.27 -38.27 7.92
CA ASP A 68 -8.87 -37.16 8.65
C ASP A 68 -7.92 -35.95 8.56
N ALA A 69 -8.23 -35.03 7.63
CA ALA A 69 -7.36 -33.88 7.32
C ALA A 69 -7.09 -32.97 8.54
N GLY A 70 -8.00 -32.93 9.53
CA GLY A 70 -7.80 -32.15 10.76
C GLY A 70 -6.83 -32.77 11.75
N LYS A 71 -6.49 -34.06 11.58
CA LYS A 71 -5.55 -34.80 12.45
C LYS A 71 -4.18 -35.01 11.84
N TYR A 72 -3.98 -34.59 10.59
CA TYR A 72 -2.75 -34.81 9.85
C TYR A 72 -2.24 -33.55 9.17
N GLU A 73 -0.92 -33.43 9.16
CA GLU A 73 -0.15 -32.41 8.45
C GLU A 73 0.66 -33.11 7.35
N TYR A 74 1.20 -32.35 6.39
CA TYR A 74 1.93 -32.94 5.26
C TYR A 74 3.12 -32.12 4.80
N ASN A 75 4.00 -32.77 4.04
CA ASN A 75 5.01 -32.18 3.18
C ASN A 75 5.30 -33.16 2.04
N TYR A 76 6.15 -32.76 1.10
CA TYR A 76 6.72 -33.66 0.11
C TYR A 76 8.20 -33.93 0.40
N ARG A 77 8.69 -35.11 0.04
CA ARG A 77 10.11 -35.39 -0.09
C ARG A 77 10.44 -35.51 -1.56
N ILE A 78 11.30 -34.62 -2.06
CA ILE A 78 11.72 -34.59 -3.46
C ILE A 78 13.25 -34.66 -3.48
N ASP A 79 13.79 -35.71 -4.10
CA ASP A 79 15.23 -36.04 -4.10
C ASP A 79 15.86 -35.98 -2.71
N ASN A 80 15.26 -36.70 -1.77
CA ASN A 80 15.69 -36.80 -0.37
C ASN A 80 15.67 -35.49 0.43
N ARG A 81 15.04 -34.42 -0.08
CA ARG A 81 14.85 -33.17 0.65
C ARG A 81 13.38 -32.92 0.93
N VAL A 82 13.06 -32.51 2.15
CA VAL A 82 11.71 -32.09 2.53
C VAL A 82 11.40 -30.74 1.90
N GLN A 83 10.24 -30.64 1.28
CA GLN A 83 9.73 -29.43 0.65
C GLN A 83 8.28 -29.18 1.08
N ILE A 84 7.98 -27.91 1.33
CA ILE A 84 6.61 -27.43 1.53
C ILE A 84 5.93 -27.38 0.16
N ASP A 85 4.66 -27.73 0.15
CA ASP A 85 3.80 -27.58 -1.02
C ASP A 85 3.70 -26.10 -1.44
N PRO A 86 4.09 -25.73 -2.67
CA PRO A 86 3.95 -24.35 -3.15
C PRO A 86 2.51 -23.82 -3.16
N TYR A 87 1.52 -24.73 -3.13
CA TYR A 87 0.08 -24.47 -3.12
C TYR A 87 -0.53 -24.69 -1.72
N VAL A 88 0.30 -24.78 -0.68
CA VAL A 88 -0.19 -24.88 0.70
C VAL A 88 -0.98 -23.61 1.06
N ASN A 89 -2.12 -23.78 1.73
CA ASN A 89 -2.93 -22.66 2.21
C ASN A 89 -2.50 -22.19 3.61
N GLU A 90 -1.79 -23.01 4.38
CA GLU A 90 -1.30 -22.68 5.72
C GLU A 90 -0.15 -23.60 6.14
N ILE A 91 0.82 -23.04 6.86
CA ILE A 91 1.92 -23.80 7.46
C ILE A 91 1.88 -23.73 8.99
N THR A 92 2.50 -24.71 9.62
CA THR A 92 2.73 -24.75 11.07
C THR A 92 4.21 -24.98 11.38
N GLY A 93 4.61 -24.71 12.62
CA GLY A 93 5.97 -24.96 13.10
C GLY A 93 6.99 -23.85 12.83
N HIS A 94 6.58 -22.77 12.16
CA HIS A 94 7.37 -21.55 11.97
C HIS A 94 6.52 -20.33 12.35
N ARG A 95 6.79 -19.73 13.51
CA ARG A 95 5.97 -18.63 14.07
C ARG A 95 6.81 -17.45 14.55
N ALA A 96 8.09 -17.68 14.85
CA ALA A 96 8.99 -16.61 15.26
C ALA A 96 9.63 -16.00 14.01
N PHE A 97 9.36 -14.70 13.78
CA PHE A 97 9.94 -13.97 12.68
C PHE A 97 11.48 -13.97 12.78
N GLY A 98 12.16 -14.29 11.69
CA GLY A 98 13.63 -14.37 11.66
C GLY A 98 14.24 -15.65 12.21
N GLU A 99 13.41 -16.65 12.55
CA GLU A 99 13.91 -17.98 12.88
C GLU A 99 14.35 -18.70 11.60
N LYS A 100 15.60 -19.20 11.58
CA LYS A 100 16.11 -19.99 10.46
C LYS A 100 15.30 -21.29 10.31
N GLU A 101 14.93 -21.59 9.08
CA GLU A 101 14.20 -22.79 8.74
C GLU A 101 15.12 -23.92 8.27
N ASP A 102 15.02 -25.07 8.91
CA ASP A 102 15.49 -26.34 8.39
C ASP A 102 14.28 -27.25 8.11
N LEU A 103 13.92 -27.41 6.84
CA LEU A 103 12.76 -28.24 6.47
C LEU A 103 13.01 -29.73 6.71
N ASP A 104 14.26 -30.18 6.64
CA ASP A 104 14.64 -31.57 6.89
C ASP A 104 14.54 -31.93 8.38
N SER A 105 14.40 -30.93 9.27
CA SER A 105 14.02 -31.14 10.68
C SER A 105 12.57 -31.59 10.86
N HIS A 106 11.76 -31.54 9.79
CA HIS A 106 10.32 -31.81 9.80
C HIS A 106 9.49 -30.90 10.72
N LYS A 107 10.08 -29.82 11.26
CA LYS A 107 9.37 -28.88 12.14
C LYS A 107 8.30 -28.09 11.41
N VAL A 108 8.58 -27.63 10.19
CA VAL A 108 7.65 -26.84 9.37
C VAL A 108 6.87 -27.75 8.44
N ARG A 109 5.53 -27.68 8.49
CA ARG A 109 4.63 -28.61 7.79
C ARG A 109 3.40 -27.89 7.27
N GLY A 110 2.82 -28.39 6.18
CA GLY A 110 1.57 -27.89 5.62
C GLY A 110 0.34 -28.42 6.38
N ILE A 111 -0.65 -27.55 6.54
CA ILE A 111 -1.97 -27.87 7.10
C ILE A 111 -2.94 -28.12 5.95
N MET A 112 -3.71 -29.21 6.02
CA MET A 112 -4.62 -29.62 4.93
C MET A 112 -6.02 -28.99 5.03
N SER A 113 -6.50 -28.73 6.23
CA SER A 113 -7.86 -28.25 6.48
C SER A 113 -7.89 -27.23 7.60
N GLU A 114 -8.81 -26.28 7.48
CA GLU A 114 -9.18 -25.32 8.52
C GLU A 114 -10.66 -25.50 8.86
N ASP A 115 -11.04 -25.15 10.10
CA ASP A 115 -12.44 -25.02 10.48
C ASP A 115 -13.13 -23.91 9.67
N ALA A 116 -14.44 -24.06 9.47
CA ALA A 116 -15.25 -23.03 8.83
C ALA A 116 -15.11 -21.69 9.57
N PHE A 117 -15.08 -20.60 8.80
CA PHE A 117 -15.07 -19.23 9.33
C PHE A 117 -16.43 -18.59 9.07
N ASP A 118 -17.04 -18.03 10.12
CA ASP A 118 -18.29 -17.30 10.00
C ASP A 118 -18.01 -15.84 9.65
N TRP A 119 -18.32 -15.48 8.41
CA TRP A 119 -18.17 -14.11 7.90
C TRP A 119 -19.22 -13.14 8.43
N ASP A 120 -20.28 -13.60 9.12
CA ASP A 120 -21.31 -12.71 9.69
C ASP A 120 -21.91 -11.77 8.61
N GLY A 121 -22.12 -12.31 7.41
CA GLY A 121 -22.66 -11.57 6.25
C GLY A 121 -21.70 -10.59 5.58
N ASP A 122 -20.42 -10.56 5.97
CA ASP A 122 -19.39 -9.72 5.37
C ASP A 122 -19.22 -9.97 3.86
N ALA A 123 -18.94 -8.89 3.13
CA ALA A 123 -18.59 -8.91 1.71
C ALA A 123 -17.63 -7.76 1.39
N PRO A 124 -16.84 -7.85 0.30
CA PRO A 124 -15.97 -6.76 -0.15
C PRO A 124 -16.71 -5.42 -0.32
N LEU A 125 -16.08 -4.31 0.07
CA LEU A 125 -16.74 -3.01 0.19
C LEU A 125 -16.96 -2.32 -1.16
N ASN A 126 -16.11 -2.59 -2.15
CA ASN A 126 -16.19 -2.02 -3.50
C ASN A 126 -16.28 -0.48 -3.53
N ILE A 127 -15.51 0.20 -2.69
CA ILE A 127 -15.41 1.68 -2.65
C ILE A 127 -14.97 2.19 -4.04
N PRO A 128 -15.64 3.19 -4.64
CA PRO A 128 -15.22 3.72 -5.94
C PRO A 128 -13.77 4.25 -5.90
N PHE A 129 -12.98 4.00 -6.96
CA PHE A 129 -11.57 4.40 -7.05
C PHE A 129 -11.31 5.88 -6.67
N HIS A 130 -12.19 6.77 -7.11
CA HIS A 130 -12.07 8.21 -6.87
C HIS A 130 -12.40 8.60 -5.42
N GLU A 131 -13.09 7.76 -4.65
CA GLU A 131 -13.36 8.00 -3.22
C GLU A 131 -12.30 7.40 -2.29
N VAL A 132 -11.37 6.60 -2.83
CA VAL A 132 -10.33 5.94 -2.04
C VAL A 132 -9.30 6.95 -1.53
N VAL A 133 -8.99 6.85 -0.24
CA VAL A 133 -7.79 7.39 0.40
C VAL A 133 -7.06 6.20 1.01
N ALA A 134 -6.01 5.75 0.32
CA ALA A 134 -5.27 4.55 0.65
C ALA A 134 -4.16 4.82 1.69
N TYR A 135 -3.79 3.77 2.41
CA TYR A 135 -2.77 3.80 3.45
C TYR A 135 -1.87 2.56 3.35
N SER A 136 -0.63 2.75 2.91
CA SER A 136 0.35 1.68 2.72
C SER A 136 1.05 1.33 4.03
N LEU A 137 1.01 0.08 4.46
CA LEU A 137 1.59 -0.36 5.73
C LEU A 137 2.31 -1.71 5.64
N HIS A 138 3.23 -1.92 6.57
CA HIS A 138 3.84 -3.22 6.86
C HIS A 138 3.19 -3.82 8.11
N VAL A 139 2.54 -4.99 8.02
CA VAL A 139 1.77 -5.60 9.13
C VAL A 139 2.59 -5.66 10.43
N ARG A 140 3.82 -6.17 10.34
CA ARG A 140 4.73 -6.22 11.48
C ARG A 140 5.13 -4.82 12.01
N GLY A 141 5.83 -4.03 11.20
CA GLY A 141 6.33 -2.70 11.59
C GLY A 141 5.27 -1.73 12.09
N PHE A 142 4.03 -1.86 11.62
CA PHE A 142 2.93 -0.98 12.01
C PHE A 142 2.68 -1.04 13.53
N THR A 143 2.85 -2.20 14.17
CA THR A 143 2.56 -2.35 15.61
C THR A 143 3.62 -3.05 16.45
N MET A 144 4.75 -3.46 15.86
CA MET A 144 5.81 -4.19 16.57
C MET A 144 6.47 -3.37 17.68
N HIS A 145 6.67 -2.06 17.46
CA HIS A 145 7.32 -1.18 18.43
C HIS A 145 6.52 -1.12 19.75
N SER A 146 7.21 -1.05 20.89
CA SER A 146 6.60 -1.06 22.22
C SER A 146 5.57 0.06 22.45
N SER A 147 5.81 1.23 21.84
CA SER A 147 4.92 2.40 21.93
C SER A 147 3.58 2.23 21.22
N SER A 148 3.38 1.18 20.41
CA SER A 148 2.08 0.89 19.79
C SER A 148 0.98 0.65 20.82
N ASN A 149 1.33 0.17 22.02
CA ASN A 149 0.44 -0.20 23.11
C ASN A 149 -0.65 -1.21 22.72
N VAL A 150 -0.43 -2.00 21.66
CA VAL A 150 -1.30 -3.13 21.32
C VAL A 150 -0.86 -4.38 22.06
N LYS A 151 -1.80 -5.30 22.27
CA LYS A 151 -1.53 -6.61 22.87
C LYS A 151 -0.81 -7.53 21.87
N HIS A 152 -1.26 -7.57 20.63
CA HIS A 152 -0.75 -8.51 19.61
C HIS A 152 0.23 -7.81 18.64
N LYS A 153 1.38 -7.40 19.17
CA LYS A 153 2.39 -6.61 18.43
C LYS A 153 2.87 -7.31 17.16
N GLY A 154 2.84 -6.59 16.05
CA GLY A 154 3.40 -7.02 14.77
C GLY A 154 2.62 -8.15 14.09
N THR A 155 1.32 -8.24 14.34
CA THR A 155 0.44 -9.29 13.82
C THR A 155 -0.81 -8.70 13.14
N PHE A 156 -1.59 -9.54 12.45
CA PHE A 156 -2.88 -9.17 11.88
C PHE A 156 -3.84 -8.62 12.96
N LEU A 157 -3.93 -9.25 14.14
CA LEU A 157 -4.71 -8.70 15.25
C LEU A 157 -4.16 -7.36 15.76
N GLY A 158 -2.84 -7.17 15.73
CA GLY A 158 -2.22 -5.88 16.06
C GLY A 158 -2.74 -4.75 15.17
N VAL A 159 -2.93 -5.01 13.86
CA VAL A 159 -3.56 -4.06 12.94
C VAL A 159 -5.01 -3.77 13.36
N THR A 160 -5.79 -4.80 13.72
CA THR A 160 -7.19 -4.60 14.17
C THR A 160 -7.30 -3.70 15.40
N GLU A 161 -6.35 -3.80 16.33
CA GLU A 161 -6.28 -2.95 17.54
C GLU A 161 -6.00 -1.47 17.23
N LYS A 162 -5.66 -1.13 15.97
CA LYS A 162 -5.43 0.23 15.48
C LYS A 162 -6.52 0.73 14.52
N LEU A 163 -7.62 0.00 14.33
CA LEU A 163 -8.69 0.44 13.43
C LEU A 163 -9.33 1.77 13.84
N SER A 164 -9.47 2.04 15.14
CA SER A 164 -10.00 3.32 15.62
C SER A 164 -9.12 4.50 15.15
N TYR A 165 -7.80 4.33 15.18
CA TYR A 165 -6.83 5.31 14.69
C TYR A 165 -6.97 5.53 13.18
N LEU A 166 -7.04 4.45 12.39
CA LEU A 166 -7.17 4.54 10.93
C LEU A 166 -8.49 5.22 10.53
N LYS A 167 -9.61 4.86 11.18
CA LYS A 167 -10.90 5.54 10.99
C LYS A 167 -10.84 7.01 11.39
N GLU A 168 -10.13 7.32 12.48
CA GLU A 168 -10.00 8.69 12.96
C GLU A 168 -9.21 9.57 11.98
N LEU A 169 -8.15 9.03 11.37
CA LEU A 169 -7.39 9.69 10.31
C LEU A 169 -8.24 9.96 9.06
N GLY A 170 -9.22 9.10 8.77
CA GLY A 170 -10.16 9.25 7.66
C GLY A 170 -9.82 8.44 6.40
N ILE A 171 -8.85 7.52 6.48
CA ILE A 171 -8.53 6.59 5.39
C ILE A 171 -9.63 5.52 5.25
N ASN A 172 -9.79 4.97 4.05
CA ASN A 172 -10.79 3.93 3.77
C ASN A 172 -10.23 2.72 3.00
N GLN A 173 -8.91 2.63 2.83
CA GLN A 173 -8.24 1.44 2.29
C GLN A 173 -6.86 1.29 2.92
N ILE A 174 -6.49 0.06 3.31
CA ILE A 174 -5.11 -0.30 3.64
C ILE A 174 -4.47 -1.11 2.52
N GLN A 175 -3.22 -0.80 2.18
CA GLN A 175 -2.39 -1.60 1.28
C GLN A 175 -1.30 -2.28 2.11
N CYS A 176 -1.46 -3.56 2.39
CA CYS A 176 -0.50 -4.34 3.15
C CYS A 176 0.63 -4.83 2.26
N MET A 177 1.88 -4.51 2.61
CA MET A 177 3.08 -5.16 2.10
C MET A 177 2.97 -6.69 2.20
N PRO A 178 3.78 -7.48 1.46
CA PRO A 178 3.65 -8.92 1.34
C PRO A 178 3.26 -9.64 2.62
N VAL A 179 2.07 -10.27 2.60
CA VAL A 179 1.53 -11.06 3.72
C VAL A 179 1.52 -12.55 3.43
N TYR A 180 2.01 -13.00 2.27
CA TYR A 180 2.16 -14.42 1.97
C TYR A 180 3.36 -15.02 2.71
N GLU A 181 3.44 -16.33 2.81
CA GLU A 181 4.52 -17.01 3.51
C GLU A 181 5.83 -16.94 2.69
N PHE A 182 6.81 -16.17 3.17
CA PHE A 182 8.11 -15.99 2.55
C PHE A 182 9.23 -16.34 3.55
N LYS A 183 10.42 -16.69 3.04
CA LYS A 183 11.57 -16.94 3.91
C LYS A 183 12.18 -15.64 4.42
N GLU A 184 12.29 -15.46 5.75
CA GLU A 184 12.97 -14.29 6.31
C GLU A 184 14.49 -14.43 6.26
N CYS A 185 15.04 -15.64 6.24
CA CYS A 185 16.48 -15.86 6.29
C CYS A 185 17.00 -16.40 4.96
N GLU A 186 17.31 -15.51 4.01
CA GLU A 186 17.95 -15.87 2.75
C GLU A 186 19.33 -15.21 2.65
N GLY A 187 20.39 -16.02 2.79
CA GLY A 187 21.77 -15.53 2.83
C GLY A 187 22.16 -14.92 4.17
N VAL A 188 22.87 -13.79 4.13
CA VAL A 188 23.42 -13.13 5.34
C VAL A 188 22.41 -12.15 5.97
N ARG A 189 21.43 -11.69 5.20
CA ARG A 189 20.48 -10.64 5.61
C ARG A 189 19.09 -11.22 5.84
N GLN A 190 18.35 -10.58 6.73
CA GLN A 190 16.96 -10.91 6.96
C GLN A 190 16.09 -10.23 5.90
N ASN A 191 15.06 -10.88 5.39
CA ASN A 191 14.03 -10.29 4.56
C ASN A 191 12.91 -9.80 5.47
N TYR A 192 12.91 -8.51 5.77
CA TYR A 192 11.88 -7.88 6.60
C TYR A 192 10.61 -7.59 5.79
N TRP A 193 10.75 -6.98 4.61
CA TRP A 193 9.61 -6.57 3.78
C TRP A 193 8.78 -7.71 3.19
N GLY A 194 9.38 -8.87 2.96
CA GLY A 194 8.71 -10.06 2.44
C GLY A 194 8.59 -10.16 0.92
N TYR A 195 9.17 -9.22 0.16
CA TYR A 195 9.28 -9.39 -1.30
C TYR A 195 10.24 -10.54 -1.63
N GLY A 196 9.82 -11.43 -2.52
CA GLY A 196 10.63 -12.57 -2.94
C GLY A 196 9.82 -13.86 -3.08
N LYS A 197 10.52 -14.99 -3.16
CA LYS A 197 9.90 -16.31 -3.30
C LYS A 197 9.17 -16.72 -2.02
N GLY A 198 7.98 -17.27 -2.16
CA GLY A 198 7.19 -17.75 -1.05
C GLY A 198 6.14 -18.79 -1.45
N CYS A 199 5.41 -19.28 -0.46
CA CYS A 199 4.17 -20.04 -0.65
C CYS A 199 3.03 -19.02 -0.76
N TYR A 200 2.72 -18.57 -1.97
CA TYR A 200 1.86 -17.41 -2.19
C TYR A 200 0.44 -17.58 -1.63
N PHE A 201 -0.09 -18.81 -1.60
CA PHE A 201 -1.44 -19.14 -1.11
C PHE A 201 -1.54 -19.12 0.43
N ALA A 202 -0.43 -19.24 1.15
CA ALA A 202 -0.41 -19.24 2.60
C ALA A 202 -0.13 -17.83 3.14
N PRO A 203 -0.92 -17.33 4.11
CA PRO A 203 -0.55 -16.12 4.84
C PRO A 203 0.64 -16.38 5.77
N LYS A 204 1.42 -15.33 6.03
CA LYS A 204 2.66 -15.35 6.80
C LYS A 204 2.40 -15.77 8.24
N ALA A 205 2.87 -16.94 8.63
CA ALA A 205 2.63 -17.51 9.95
C ALA A 205 3.20 -16.63 11.08
N ALA A 206 4.34 -15.97 10.84
CA ALA A 206 4.95 -15.05 11.80
C ALA A 206 4.20 -13.72 11.99
N TYR A 207 3.17 -13.44 11.18
CA TYR A 207 2.26 -12.30 11.35
C TYR A 207 0.98 -12.69 12.11
N SER A 208 0.91 -13.90 12.68
CA SER A 208 -0.22 -14.35 13.51
C SER A 208 0.17 -14.43 14.98
N ALA A 209 -0.67 -13.86 15.84
CA ALA A 209 -0.59 -14.01 17.28
C ALA A 209 -1.00 -15.43 17.74
N SER A 210 -1.82 -16.11 16.96
CA SER A 210 -2.32 -17.45 17.22
C SER A 210 -1.63 -18.52 16.35
N ARG A 211 -2.10 -19.78 16.46
CA ARG A 211 -1.68 -20.89 15.59
C ARG A 211 -2.57 -21.05 14.35
N HIS A 212 -3.54 -20.16 14.18
CA HIS A 212 -4.58 -20.21 13.15
C HIS A 212 -4.45 -18.95 12.28
N VAL A 213 -3.41 -18.90 11.45
CA VAL A 213 -3.03 -17.69 10.71
C VAL A 213 -4.10 -17.28 9.71
N ARG A 214 -4.75 -18.26 9.06
CA ARG A 214 -5.81 -18.00 8.09
C ARG A 214 -7.01 -17.34 8.74
N ARG A 215 -7.52 -17.91 9.85
CA ARG A 215 -8.56 -17.28 10.69
C ARG A 215 -8.18 -15.87 11.10
N GLU A 216 -6.93 -15.65 11.52
CA GLU A 216 -6.50 -14.32 11.98
C GLU A 216 -6.51 -13.28 10.86
N LEU A 217 -6.10 -13.66 9.64
CA LEU A 217 -6.23 -12.79 8.47
C LEU A 217 -7.70 -12.51 8.12
N LYS A 218 -8.58 -13.52 8.17
CA LYS A 218 -10.03 -13.35 7.96
C LYS A 218 -10.64 -12.41 9.00
N GLU A 219 -10.24 -12.53 10.27
CA GLU A 219 -10.65 -11.63 11.36
C GLU A 219 -10.19 -10.19 11.11
N MET A 220 -8.97 -9.99 10.61
CA MET A 220 -8.49 -8.67 10.22
C MET A 220 -9.34 -8.07 9.11
N VAL A 221 -9.56 -8.81 8.01
CA VAL A 221 -10.36 -8.33 6.87
C VAL A 221 -11.78 -7.98 7.31
N ARG A 222 -12.48 -8.89 8.00
CA ARG A 222 -13.84 -8.63 8.52
C ARG A 222 -13.88 -7.40 9.45
N SER A 223 -12.84 -7.20 10.26
CA SER A 223 -12.77 -6.04 11.16
C SER A 223 -12.53 -4.73 10.41
N CYS A 224 -11.69 -4.74 9.37
CA CYS A 224 -11.52 -3.62 8.45
C CYS A 224 -12.82 -3.28 7.72
N HIS A 225 -13.54 -4.28 7.20
CA HIS A 225 -14.83 -4.07 6.53
C HIS A 225 -15.89 -3.48 7.45
N LYS A 226 -16.02 -4.00 8.69
CA LYS A 226 -16.89 -3.41 9.72
C LYS A 226 -16.48 -1.97 10.07
N ALA A 227 -15.21 -1.62 9.89
CA ALA A 227 -14.70 -0.26 10.06
C ALA A 227 -14.92 0.63 8.82
N GLY A 228 -15.37 0.08 7.68
CA GLY A 228 -15.50 0.79 6.40
C GLY A 228 -14.16 0.96 5.66
N ILE A 229 -13.22 0.05 5.88
CA ILE A 229 -11.86 0.08 5.33
C ILE A 229 -11.64 -1.15 4.44
N GLU A 230 -11.27 -0.93 3.19
CA GLU A 230 -10.86 -1.98 2.26
C GLU A 230 -9.48 -2.55 2.62
N VAL A 231 -9.26 -3.84 2.34
CA VAL A 231 -7.97 -4.51 2.49
C VAL A 231 -7.43 -4.89 1.12
N VAL A 232 -6.27 -4.32 0.78
CA VAL A 232 -5.51 -4.63 -0.42
C VAL A 232 -4.19 -5.28 -0.03
N LEU A 233 -3.80 -6.34 -0.75
CA LEU A 233 -2.56 -7.07 -0.48
C LEU A 233 -1.54 -6.88 -1.61
N GLU A 234 -0.28 -6.58 -1.27
CA GLU A 234 0.80 -6.58 -2.24
C GLU A 234 1.22 -8.02 -2.59
N MET A 235 1.02 -8.39 -3.86
CA MET A 235 1.32 -9.69 -4.46
C MET A 235 2.25 -9.50 -5.67
N PRO A 236 3.53 -9.15 -5.44
CA PRO A 236 4.49 -8.85 -6.50
C PRO A 236 4.76 -10.05 -7.42
N PHE A 237 4.71 -11.27 -6.87
CA PHE A 237 5.16 -12.53 -7.46
C PHE A 237 6.61 -12.51 -8.00
N MET A 238 7.29 -13.65 -7.93
CA MET A 238 8.62 -13.80 -8.53
C MET A 238 8.55 -14.07 -10.03
N LYS A 239 9.56 -13.59 -10.76
CA LYS A 239 9.77 -13.95 -12.17
C LYS A 239 9.80 -15.48 -12.32
N GLY A 240 9.06 -15.98 -13.31
CA GLY A 240 8.93 -17.42 -13.58
C GLY A 240 7.68 -18.06 -12.99
N ILE A 241 6.85 -17.33 -12.24
CA ILE A 241 5.50 -17.80 -11.90
C ILE A 241 4.67 -17.98 -13.18
N LEU A 242 3.86 -19.03 -13.24
CA LEU A 242 2.89 -19.18 -14.32
C LEU A 242 1.77 -18.14 -14.14
N PRO A 243 1.37 -17.41 -15.20
CA PRO A 243 0.28 -16.44 -15.11
C PRO A 243 -1.02 -17.03 -14.53
N GLN A 244 -1.35 -18.28 -14.88
CA GLN A 244 -2.52 -18.98 -14.33
C GLN A 244 -2.41 -19.17 -12.82
N THR A 245 -1.25 -19.58 -12.31
CA THR A 245 -1.02 -19.74 -10.86
C THR A 245 -1.15 -18.41 -10.12
N ALA A 246 -0.66 -17.31 -10.71
CA ALA A 246 -0.83 -15.99 -10.13
C ALA A 246 -2.32 -15.61 -10.05
N VAL A 247 -3.07 -15.76 -11.15
CA VAL A 247 -4.53 -15.48 -11.17
C VAL A 247 -5.29 -16.36 -10.18
N ASP A 248 -4.96 -17.66 -10.09
CA ASP A 248 -5.59 -18.57 -9.12
C ASP A 248 -5.28 -18.18 -7.68
N CYS A 249 -4.07 -17.69 -7.40
CA CYS A 249 -3.72 -17.11 -6.10
C CYS A 249 -4.56 -15.88 -5.78
N LEU A 250 -4.73 -14.94 -6.73
CA LEU A 250 -5.55 -13.75 -6.52
C LEU A 250 -7.02 -14.11 -6.27
N ARG A 251 -7.58 -15.06 -7.06
CA ARG A 251 -8.93 -15.59 -6.84
C ARG A 251 -9.06 -16.25 -5.47
N HIS A 252 -8.05 -17.00 -5.04
CA HIS A 252 -8.03 -17.61 -3.71
C HIS A 252 -8.14 -16.55 -2.61
N TYR A 253 -7.33 -15.48 -2.64
CA TYR A 253 -7.41 -14.44 -1.61
C TYR A 253 -8.74 -13.69 -1.61
N MET A 254 -9.30 -13.41 -2.79
CA MET A 254 -10.60 -12.75 -2.88
C MET A 254 -11.73 -13.65 -2.37
N LEU A 255 -11.80 -14.92 -2.79
CA LEU A 255 -12.89 -15.82 -2.43
C LEU A 255 -12.79 -16.31 -0.98
N GLU A 256 -11.59 -16.58 -0.48
CA GLU A 256 -11.39 -17.20 0.83
C GLU A 256 -11.23 -16.17 1.96
N TYR A 257 -10.70 -14.99 1.66
CA TYR A 257 -10.39 -13.96 2.66
C TYR A 257 -11.10 -12.63 2.41
N HIS A 258 -11.96 -12.53 1.40
CA HIS A 258 -12.71 -11.31 1.05
C HIS A 258 -11.82 -10.09 0.76
N VAL A 259 -10.59 -10.30 0.30
CA VAL A 259 -9.66 -9.20 -0.05
C VAL A 259 -10.23 -8.35 -1.19
N ASP A 260 -10.23 -7.01 -1.03
CA ASP A 260 -10.82 -6.06 -1.98
C ASP A 260 -9.93 -5.76 -3.20
N GLY A 261 -8.64 -6.02 -3.09
CA GLY A 261 -7.70 -5.72 -4.16
C GLY A 261 -6.27 -6.20 -3.97
N PHE A 262 -5.48 -6.00 -5.02
CA PHE A 262 -4.09 -6.44 -5.06
C PHE A 262 -3.19 -5.40 -5.70
N VAL A 263 -2.00 -5.20 -5.14
CA VAL A 263 -0.89 -4.54 -5.86
C VAL A 263 -0.05 -5.62 -6.52
N ILE A 264 0.10 -5.58 -7.85
CA ILE A 264 0.86 -6.58 -8.60
C ILE A 264 2.00 -5.93 -9.39
N ASN A 265 3.01 -6.74 -9.75
CA ASN A 265 4.04 -6.32 -10.70
C ASN A 265 3.60 -6.67 -12.14
N PRO A 266 3.25 -5.69 -12.99
CA PRO A 266 2.77 -5.95 -14.35
C PRO A 266 3.85 -6.52 -15.29
N TYR A 267 5.13 -6.47 -14.90
CA TYR A 267 6.22 -7.10 -15.64
C TYR A 267 6.36 -8.60 -15.35
N VAL A 268 5.72 -9.09 -14.28
CA VAL A 268 5.73 -10.50 -13.88
C VAL A 268 4.40 -11.16 -14.24
N VAL A 269 3.29 -10.51 -13.91
CA VAL A 269 1.94 -11.01 -14.20
C VAL A 269 1.32 -10.15 -15.29
N PRO A 270 0.95 -10.73 -16.45
CA PRO A 270 0.31 -9.97 -17.53
C PRO A 270 -0.95 -9.26 -17.04
N TRP A 271 -1.00 -7.93 -17.23
CA TRP A 271 -2.11 -7.09 -16.76
C TRP A 271 -3.48 -7.55 -17.28
N GLU A 272 -3.54 -7.92 -18.56
CA GLU A 272 -4.77 -8.41 -19.21
C GLU A 272 -5.25 -9.74 -18.62
N ALA A 273 -4.34 -10.63 -18.21
CA ALA A 273 -4.72 -11.92 -17.63
C ALA A 273 -5.49 -11.75 -16.30
N VAL A 274 -5.18 -10.69 -15.54
CA VAL A 274 -5.87 -10.36 -14.29
C VAL A 274 -7.14 -9.56 -14.56
N THR A 275 -7.04 -8.49 -15.37
CA THR A 275 -8.15 -7.56 -15.57
C THR A 275 -9.27 -8.10 -16.45
N SER A 276 -9.00 -9.09 -17.31
CA SER A 276 -10.02 -9.78 -18.11
C SER A 276 -10.64 -10.98 -17.39
N ASP A 277 -10.14 -11.34 -16.21
CA ASP A 277 -10.66 -12.46 -15.44
C ASP A 277 -12.08 -12.18 -14.96
N PRO A 278 -13.06 -13.08 -15.20
CA PRO A 278 -14.45 -12.83 -14.83
C PRO A 278 -14.68 -12.90 -13.31
N ILE A 279 -13.89 -13.69 -12.58
CA ILE A 279 -14.03 -13.80 -11.12
C ILE A 279 -13.45 -12.55 -10.45
N LEU A 280 -12.33 -12.03 -10.95
CA LEU A 280 -11.70 -10.82 -10.40
C LEU A 280 -12.38 -9.50 -10.86
N LYS A 281 -13.51 -9.54 -11.57
CA LYS A 281 -14.24 -8.31 -11.91
C LYS A 281 -14.74 -7.63 -10.64
N GLY A 282 -14.44 -6.35 -10.49
CA GLY A 282 -14.76 -5.53 -9.30
C GLY A 282 -13.62 -5.45 -8.29
N VAL A 283 -12.68 -6.41 -8.31
CA VAL A 283 -11.47 -6.37 -7.49
C VAL A 283 -10.54 -5.25 -7.98
N LYS A 284 -10.00 -4.45 -7.05
CA LYS A 284 -9.08 -3.37 -7.40
C LYS A 284 -7.70 -3.93 -7.68
N ILE A 285 -7.20 -3.71 -8.89
CA ILE A 285 -5.84 -4.09 -9.28
C ILE A 285 -5.00 -2.84 -9.39
N TRP A 286 -3.92 -2.80 -8.62
CA TRP A 286 -2.99 -1.68 -8.53
C TRP A 286 -1.61 -2.06 -9.06
N LYS A 287 -0.87 -1.05 -9.51
CA LYS A 287 0.57 -1.08 -9.81
C LYS A 287 1.23 0.12 -9.16
N LYS A 288 2.47 -0.05 -8.68
CA LYS A 288 3.29 1.08 -8.22
C LYS A 288 3.95 1.74 -9.44
N ASP A 289 3.85 3.07 -9.50
CA ASP A 289 4.38 3.91 -10.57
C ASP A 289 4.95 5.18 -9.92
N ASP A 290 6.27 5.32 -9.96
CA ASP A 290 6.98 6.40 -9.29
C ASP A 290 6.90 7.75 -10.02
N TRP A 291 6.20 7.83 -11.17
CA TRP A 291 6.13 9.08 -11.93
C TRP A 291 5.50 10.22 -11.10
N PHE A 292 4.37 10.00 -10.45
CA PHE A 292 3.72 11.03 -9.61
C PHE A 292 4.63 11.43 -8.45
N GLN A 293 5.25 10.44 -7.79
CA GLN A 293 6.21 10.66 -6.71
C GLN A 293 7.34 11.58 -7.16
N ASN A 294 8.01 11.22 -8.25
CA ASN A 294 9.19 11.94 -8.72
C ASN A 294 8.83 13.37 -9.14
N THR A 295 7.72 13.55 -9.86
CA THR A 295 7.21 14.87 -10.25
C THR A 295 6.91 15.74 -9.03
N MET A 296 6.12 15.25 -8.08
CA MET A 296 5.72 16.05 -6.92
C MET A 296 6.89 16.34 -5.98
N ARG A 297 7.84 15.42 -5.80
CA ARG A 297 9.05 15.67 -5.00
C ARG A 297 9.93 16.76 -5.61
N ARG A 298 10.15 16.71 -6.92
CA ARG A 298 10.93 17.73 -7.64
C ARG A 298 10.26 19.10 -7.56
N PHE A 299 8.94 19.18 -7.72
CA PHE A 299 8.21 20.42 -7.55
C PHE A 299 8.27 20.95 -6.11
N LEU A 300 8.04 20.08 -5.11
CA LEU A 300 8.13 20.40 -3.69
C LEU A 300 9.52 20.94 -3.29
N LYS A 301 10.59 20.30 -3.77
CA LYS A 301 11.98 20.75 -3.62
C LYS A 301 12.23 22.09 -4.29
N GLY A 302 11.52 22.36 -5.39
CA GLY A 302 11.68 23.54 -6.20
C GLY A 302 12.76 23.34 -7.26
N ASP A 303 12.66 22.27 -8.05
CA ASP A 303 13.38 22.09 -9.30
C ASP A 303 12.77 22.93 -10.44
N GLU A 304 13.58 23.27 -11.44
CA GLU A 304 13.15 24.01 -12.65
C GLU A 304 12.36 23.13 -13.61
N GLY A 305 11.50 23.77 -14.40
CA GLY A 305 10.76 23.12 -15.49
C GLY A 305 9.64 22.17 -15.04
N MET A 306 9.17 22.28 -13.80
CA MET A 306 8.21 21.30 -13.24
C MET A 306 6.73 21.62 -13.50
N VAL A 307 6.39 22.84 -13.93
CA VAL A 307 4.99 23.30 -13.99
C VAL A 307 4.11 22.43 -14.89
N GLU A 308 4.58 22.07 -16.09
CA GLU A 308 3.81 21.24 -17.03
C GLU A 308 3.56 19.82 -16.49
N ASP A 309 4.59 19.18 -15.94
CA ASP A 309 4.48 17.85 -15.35
C ASP A 309 3.51 17.84 -14.15
N VAL A 310 3.54 18.91 -13.33
CA VAL A 310 2.63 19.07 -12.18
C VAL A 310 1.20 19.28 -12.66
N ILE A 311 0.97 20.09 -13.70
CA ILE A 311 -0.35 20.24 -14.32
C ILE A 311 -0.89 18.86 -14.74
N HIS A 312 -0.07 18.04 -15.40
CA HIS A 312 -0.47 16.69 -15.80
C HIS A 312 -0.77 15.79 -14.59
N ALA A 313 0.04 15.89 -13.53
CA ALA A 313 -0.15 15.10 -12.32
C ALA A 313 -1.42 15.49 -11.54
N LEU A 314 -1.79 16.78 -11.53
CA LEU A 314 -2.96 17.29 -10.81
C LEU A 314 -4.30 16.96 -11.49
N CYS A 315 -4.33 16.65 -12.79
CA CYS A 315 -5.58 16.37 -13.52
C CYS A 315 -5.81 14.88 -13.84
N ARG A 316 -4.81 14.03 -13.64
CA ARG A 316 -4.87 12.61 -14.02
C ARG A 316 -5.77 11.80 -13.07
N SER A 317 -6.76 11.11 -13.64
CA SER A 317 -7.43 10.00 -12.94
C SER A 317 -6.54 8.76 -12.99
N THR A 318 -6.06 8.30 -11.84
CA THR A 318 -5.11 7.18 -11.73
C THR A 318 -5.76 5.85 -11.41
N GLY A 319 -6.87 5.86 -10.68
CA GLY A 319 -7.45 4.65 -10.07
C GLY A 319 -7.89 3.57 -11.06
N GLU A 320 -8.71 3.92 -12.06
CA GLU A 320 -9.20 2.93 -13.04
C GLU A 320 -8.08 2.33 -13.91
N ALA A 321 -6.98 3.07 -14.09
CA ALA A 321 -5.77 2.58 -14.76
C ALA A 321 -4.83 1.78 -13.83
N GLY A 322 -5.26 1.55 -12.58
CA GLY A 322 -4.52 0.83 -11.54
C GLY A 322 -3.40 1.62 -10.88
N GLY A 323 -3.35 2.95 -11.03
CA GLY A 323 -2.34 3.80 -10.38
C GLY A 323 -2.83 4.37 -9.05
N CYS A 324 -1.92 4.52 -8.09
CA CYS A 324 -2.11 5.35 -6.89
C CYS A 324 -1.11 6.51 -6.93
N ASN A 325 -1.55 7.69 -6.48
CA ASN A 325 -0.66 8.82 -6.25
C ASN A 325 -0.02 8.64 -4.87
N TYR A 326 1.29 8.73 -4.78
CA TYR A 326 2.02 8.76 -3.52
C TYR A 326 3.25 9.65 -3.65
N ILE A 327 3.63 10.32 -2.57
CA ILE A 327 4.90 11.05 -2.47
C ILE A 327 5.96 10.18 -1.80
N THR A 328 5.57 9.19 -1.03
CA THR A 328 6.45 8.29 -0.28
C THR A 328 5.87 6.88 -0.33
N ALA A 329 6.76 5.89 -0.30
CA ALA A 329 6.43 4.48 -0.35
C ALA A 329 7.43 3.70 0.53
N HIS A 330 7.24 2.38 0.64
CA HIS A 330 8.16 1.52 1.39
C HIS A 330 9.59 1.57 0.83
N THR A 331 9.74 1.78 -0.48
CA THR A 331 11.03 2.02 -1.15
C THR A 331 11.32 3.52 -1.21
N GLY A 332 12.52 3.93 -0.84
CA GLY A 332 12.92 5.33 -0.75
C GLY A 332 12.75 5.91 0.66
N PHE A 333 12.82 7.24 0.78
CA PHE A 333 12.64 7.92 2.05
C PHE A 333 11.18 7.93 2.54
N THR A 334 11.02 7.91 3.86
CA THR A 334 9.83 8.42 4.57
C THR A 334 9.65 9.93 4.31
N LEU A 335 8.49 10.50 4.63
CA LEU A 335 8.25 11.90 4.32
C LEU A 335 9.10 12.85 5.17
N TYR A 336 9.34 12.49 6.44
CA TYR A 336 10.25 13.25 7.29
C TYR A 336 11.70 13.18 6.79
N ASP A 337 12.15 12.01 6.33
CA ASP A 337 13.51 11.84 5.83
C ASP A 337 13.71 12.52 4.47
N LEU A 338 12.66 12.58 3.63
CA LEU A 338 12.67 13.30 2.35
C LEU A 338 13.06 14.78 2.50
N VAL A 339 12.66 15.41 3.62
CA VAL A 339 12.99 16.81 3.93
C VAL A 339 14.17 16.96 4.88
N SER A 340 14.80 15.85 5.29
CA SER A 340 15.88 15.82 6.28
C SER A 340 17.22 15.31 5.76
N TYR A 341 17.26 14.67 4.59
CA TYR A 341 18.47 14.04 4.05
C TYR A 341 18.63 14.29 2.55
N ASP A 342 19.84 14.66 2.12
CA ASP A 342 20.22 14.74 0.70
C ASP A 342 20.79 13.41 0.19
N ALA A 343 21.47 12.66 1.07
CA ALA A 343 22.07 11.37 0.75
C ALA A 343 21.38 10.23 1.51
N ARG A 344 21.42 9.03 0.95
CA ARG A 344 21.00 7.81 1.66
C ARG A 344 22.07 7.38 2.67
N HIS A 345 21.62 6.80 3.77
CA HIS A 345 22.41 6.29 4.90
C HIS A 345 21.98 4.84 5.16
N ASN A 346 22.29 3.95 4.21
CA ASN A 346 21.90 2.53 4.24
C ASN A 346 22.98 1.63 4.88
N GLU A 347 23.94 2.18 5.62
CA GLU A 347 25.07 1.43 6.18
C GLU A 347 24.59 0.26 7.06
N ALA A 348 23.47 0.42 7.75
CA ALA A 348 22.85 -0.62 8.57
C ALA A 348 22.46 -1.89 7.78
N ASN A 349 22.31 -1.80 6.45
CA ASN A 349 21.95 -2.93 5.59
C ASN A 349 23.17 -3.82 5.27
N GLY A 350 24.40 -3.35 5.53
CA GLY A 350 25.62 -4.11 5.28
C GLY A 350 25.94 -4.30 3.79
N GLU A 351 25.54 -3.35 2.95
CA GLU A 351 25.78 -3.31 1.49
C GLU A 351 26.70 -2.16 1.08
N ASN A 352 27.50 -1.65 2.02
CA ASN A 352 28.40 -0.51 1.80
C ASN A 352 27.65 0.71 1.19
N ASN A 353 26.39 0.91 1.59
CA ASN A 353 25.51 1.98 1.10
C ASN A 353 25.30 1.97 -0.44
N GLN A 354 25.43 0.79 -1.07
CA GLN A 354 25.24 0.61 -2.52
C GLN A 354 23.80 0.22 -2.90
N ASP A 355 22.99 -0.16 -1.93
CA ASP A 355 21.61 -0.55 -2.10
C ASP A 355 20.66 0.67 -2.02
N GLY A 356 19.42 0.46 -2.47
CA GLY A 356 18.37 1.49 -2.47
C GLY A 356 18.45 2.47 -3.64
N PRO A 357 17.40 3.31 -3.83
CA PRO A 357 17.39 4.34 -4.87
C PRO A 357 18.56 5.31 -4.74
N VAL A 358 19.15 5.70 -5.88
CA VAL A 358 20.21 6.72 -5.95
C VAL A 358 19.61 8.13 -5.94
N TYR A 359 18.56 8.35 -6.71
CA TYR A 359 17.89 9.64 -6.83
C TYR A 359 16.61 9.63 -6.00
N ASN A 360 16.61 10.40 -4.91
CA ASN A 360 15.45 10.50 -4.01
C ASN A 360 14.61 11.76 -4.26
N TYR A 361 15.16 12.73 -5.00
CA TYR A 361 14.60 14.08 -5.18
C TYR A 361 14.26 14.77 -3.84
N SER A 362 15.12 14.53 -2.84
CA SER A 362 15.02 15.03 -1.47
C SER A 362 15.73 16.37 -1.31
N TRP A 363 15.47 17.02 -0.18
CA TRP A 363 16.21 18.21 0.25
C TRP A 363 16.25 18.30 1.77
N ASN A 364 17.44 18.28 2.36
CA ASN A 364 17.62 18.30 3.82
C ASN A 364 17.25 19.62 4.53
N CYS A 365 16.79 20.63 3.78
CA CYS A 365 16.39 21.95 4.26
C CYS A 365 17.50 22.76 4.96
N GLY A 366 18.78 22.40 4.75
CA GLY A 366 19.95 23.13 5.25
C GLY A 366 20.71 22.45 6.40
N ALA A 367 20.34 21.22 6.77
CA ALA A 367 21.12 20.39 7.70
C ALA A 367 20.88 18.91 7.40
N GLU A 368 21.91 18.08 7.33
CA GLU A 368 21.73 16.63 7.14
C GLU A 368 21.28 15.95 8.44
N GLY A 369 20.13 15.27 8.41
CA GLY A 369 19.56 14.54 9.55
C GLY A 369 18.97 15.43 10.67
N PRO A 370 18.95 14.94 11.92
CA PRO A 370 18.41 15.68 13.06
C PRO A 370 19.10 17.03 13.28
N THR A 371 18.32 18.07 13.57
CA THR A 371 18.82 19.43 13.76
C THR A 371 18.20 20.10 14.97
N ARG A 372 18.91 21.08 15.56
CA ARG A 372 18.41 21.98 16.60
C ARG A 372 18.15 23.41 16.08
N LYS A 373 18.40 23.65 14.78
CA LYS A 373 18.19 24.95 14.15
C LYS A 373 16.70 25.13 13.89
N GLN A 374 16.04 25.98 14.67
CA GLN A 374 14.59 26.22 14.59
C GLN A 374 14.12 26.55 13.16
N ALA A 375 14.82 27.44 12.45
CA ALA A 375 14.47 27.80 11.07
C ALA A 375 14.48 26.59 10.10
N VAL A 376 15.34 25.58 10.33
CA VAL A 376 15.35 24.36 9.51
C VAL A 376 14.18 23.46 9.90
N SER A 377 13.89 23.32 11.19
CA SER A 377 12.74 22.54 11.68
C SER A 377 11.42 23.10 11.16
N GLU A 378 11.19 24.40 11.25
CA GLU A 378 9.98 25.08 10.75
C GLU A 378 9.83 24.91 9.22
N LEU A 379 10.93 25.03 8.48
CA LEU A 379 10.93 24.79 7.03
C LEU A 379 10.58 23.33 6.69
N ARG A 380 11.09 22.35 7.44
CA ARG A 380 10.74 20.94 7.26
C ARG A 380 9.27 20.67 7.54
N GLU A 381 8.75 21.21 8.64
CA GLU A 381 7.33 21.09 8.98
C GLU A 381 6.44 21.66 7.85
N ASN A 382 6.80 22.83 7.31
CA ASN A 382 6.10 23.43 6.17
C ASN A 382 6.18 22.56 4.92
N GLN A 383 7.35 22.00 4.59
CA GLN A 383 7.51 21.14 3.43
C GLN A 383 6.73 19.81 3.57
N ILE A 384 6.66 19.23 4.77
CA ILE A 384 5.82 18.06 5.06
C ILE A 384 4.34 18.39 4.84
N ARG A 385 3.87 19.54 5.34
CA ARG A 385 2.49 20.00 5.14
C ARG A 385 2.17 20.28 3.67
N ASN A 386 3.12 20.87 2.93
CA ASN A 386 3.00 21.08 1.49
C ASN A 386 2.92 19.75 0.72
N ALA A 387 3.70 18.73 1.13
CA ALA A 387 3.64 17.42 0.51
C ALA A 387 2.25 16.77 0.69
N PHE A 388 1.71 16.77 1.90
CA PHE A 388 0.34 16.27 2.14
C PHE A 388 -0.70 17.05 1.34
N PHE A 389 -0.56 18.37 1.23
CA PHE A 389 -1.45 19.20 0.42
C PHE A 389 -1.36 18.82 -1.07
N LEU A 390 -0.15 18.70 -1.64
CA LEU A 390 0.07 18.26 -3.03
C LEU A 390 -0.54 16.88 -3.31
N LEU A 391 -0.42 15.95 -2.36
CA LEU A 391 -0.96 14.60 -2.51
C LEU A 391 -2.49 14.59 -2.42
N LEU A 392 -3.07 15.20 -1.39
CA LEU A 392 -4.49 15.08 -1.06
C LEU A 392 -5.37 16.02 -1.89
N MET A 393 -4.80 17.03 -2.55
CA MET A 393 -5.54 17.95 -3.42
C MET A 393 -5.46 17.58 -4.90
N ALA A 394 -4.59 16.64 -5.29
CA ALA A 394 -4.51 16.15 -6.67
C ALA A 394 -5.71 15.26 -7.04
N GLN A 395 -6.11 15.24 -8.32
CA GLN A 395 -7.04 14.21 -8.82
C GLN A 395 -6.43 12.80 -8.71
N GLY A 396 -7.28 11.77 -8.75
CA GLY A 396 -6.88 10.37 -8.65
C GLY A 396 -6.93 9.84 -7.20
N THR A 397 -6.25 8.71 -6.95
CA THR A 397 -6.32 8.00 -5.67
C THR A 397 -5.05 8.26 -4.84
N PRO A 398 -5.09 9.06 -3.75
CA PRO A 398 -3.95 9.25 -2.88
C PRO A 398 -3.66 8.00 -2.03
N CYS A 399 -2.37 7.72 -1.80
CA CYS A 399 -1.87 6.67 -0.92
C CYS A 399 -0.80 7.24 0.02
N ILE A 400 -1.07 7.17 1.33
CA ILE A 400 -0.20 7.67 2.41
C ILE A 400 0.68 6.52 2.90
N LEU A 401 1.98 6.74 3.06
CA LEU A 401 2.87 5.77 3.72
C LEU A 401 2.68 5.84 5.23
N ALA A 402 2.56 4.67 5.86
CA ALA A 402 2.24 4.61 7.28
C ALA A 402 3.25 5.34 8.17
N GLY A 403 2.70 6.24 9.00
CA GLY A 403 3.41 7.01 10.00
C GLY A 403 3.97 8.34 9.51
N ASP A 404 3.89 8.67 8.22
CA ASP A 404 4.30 9.99 7.72
C ASP A 404 3.48 11.12 8.37
N GLU A 405 2.22 10.85 8.73
CA GLU A 405 1.30 11.77 9.43
C GLU A 405 1.71 12.08 10.88
N PHE A 406 2.74 11.41 11.41
CA PHE A 406 3.39 11.73 12.68
C PHE A 406 4.92 11.67 12.57
N GLU A 407 5.45 12.01 11.39
CA GLU A 407 6.89 12.14 11.12
C GLU A 407 7.69 10.84 11.30
N ASN A 408 7.20 9.73 10.75
CA ASN A 408 7.98 8.49 10.68
C ASN A 408 9.37 8.75 10.07
N THR A 409 10.40 8.11 10.62
CA THR A 409 11.79 8.27 10.17
C THR A 409 12.50 6.93 10.22
N GLN A 410 13.28 6.68 9.17
CA GLN A 410 14.21 5.58 9.02
C GLN A 410 15.65 6.09 9.10
N LYS A 411 15.84 7.29 9.69
CA LYS A 411 17.14 7.96 9.92
C LYS A 411 17.98 8.09 8.65
N GLY A 412 17.33 8.32 7.52
CA GLY A 412 18.01 8.46 6.23
C GLY A 412 18.35 7.13 5.57
N ASN A 413 17.93 5.98 6.11
CA ASN A 413 17.95 4.73 5.36
C ASN A 413 16.75 4.72 4.41
N ASN A 414 16.99 4.66 3.10
CA ASN A 414 15.95 4.70 2.07
C ASN A 414 15.57 3.31 1.54
N ASN A 415 16.03 2.25 2.22
CA ASN A 415 15.88 0.88 1.80
C ASN A 415 15.93 -0.09 3.00
N VAL A 416 15.06 0.09 3.99
CA VAL A 416 15.04 -0.74 5.22
C VAL A 416 14.53 -2.18 5.02
N TYR A 417 14.74 -2.78 3.85
CA TYR A 417 14.19 -4.08 3.46
C TYR A 417 14.62 -5.25 4.35
N CYS A 418 15.76 -5.09 5.05
CA CYS A 418 16.36 -6.11 5.90
C CYS A 418 16.40 -5.75 7.39
N GLN A 419 15.65 -4.74 7.80
CA GLN A 419 15.72 -4.18 9.15
C GLN A 419 14.45 -4.53 9.94
N ASP A 420 14.39 -5.69 10.60
CA ASP A 420 13.33 -5.97 11.57
C ASP A 420 13.69 -5.41 12.96
N ASN A 421 13.73 -4.08 13.08
CA ASN A 421 14.11 -3.38 14.31
C ASN A 421 13.52 -1.95 14.34
N GLU A 422 13.88 -1.17 15.38
CA GLU A 422 13.40 0.21 15.58
C GLU A 422 13.67 1.18 14.41
N LEU A 423 14.55 0.83 13.46
CA LEU A 423 14.75 1.62 12.26
C LEU A 423 13.54 1.57 11.31
N SER A 424 12.81 0.45 11.28
CA SER A 424 11.66 0.25 10.38
C SER A 424 10.32 0.19 11.10
N TRP A 425 10.31 -0.06 12.41
CA TRP A 425 9.09 -0.12 13.20
C TRP A 425 8.55 1.28 13.50
N LEU A 426 7.23 1.47 13.43
CA LEU A 426 6.61 2.76 13.70
C LEU A 426 6.67 3.13 15.17
N ASN A 427 7.30 4.26 15.48
CA ASN A 427 7.35 4.79 16.83
C ASN A 427 6.15 5.71 17.13
N TRP A 428 5.07 5.11 17.64
CA TRP A 428 3.84 5.78 18.06
C TRP A 428 3.98 6.81 19.19
N ASN A 429 5.15 6.91 19.86
CA ASN A 429 5.37 8.00 20.81
C ASN A 429 5.47 9.36 20.10
N LYS A 430 5.84 9.39 18.81
CA LYS A 430 5.87 10.63 18.02
C LYS A 430 4.50 11.29 17.94
N LEU A 431 3.45 10.48 17.70
CA LEU A 431 2.07 10.96 17.69
C LEU A 431 1.65 11.59 19.03
N LYS A 432 2.11 11.03 20.17
CA LYS A 432 1.79 11.60 21.51
C LYS A 432 2.52 12.92 21.79
N GLY A 433 3.68 13.13 21.16
CA GLY A 433 4.52 14.30 21.40
C GLY A 433 4.14 15.51 20.54
N ASN A 434 3.57 15.28 19.35
CA ASN A 434 3.14 16.32 18.42
C ASN A 434 2.05 15.77 17.49
N ASP A 435 0.77 15.98 17.84
CA ASP A 435 -0.38 15.52 17.05
C ASP A 435 -0.85 16.57 16.02
N ALA A 436 -0.21 17.74 15.95
CA ALA A 436 -0.63 18.82 15.06
C ALA A 436 -0.60 18.43 13.58
N LEU A 437 0.40 17.63 13.18
CA LEU A 437 0.48 17.10 11.81
C LEU A 437 -0.65 16.09 11.54
N PHE A 438 -0.92 15.19 12.49
CA PHE A 438 -2.01 14.22 12.37
C PHE A 438 -3.37 14.91 12.16
N TRP A 439 -3.67 15.93 12.97
CA TRP A 439 -4.91 16.70 12.85
C TRP A 439 -4.98 17.48 11.53
N TYR A 440 -3.85 18.01 11.05
CA TYR A 440 -3.78 18.65 9.74
C TYR A 440 -4.07 17.67 8.60
N VAL A 441 -3.44 16.49 8.59
CA VAL A 441 -3.66 15.47 7.56
C VAL A 441 -5.11 14.97 7.58
N LYS A 442 -5.66 14.70 8.76
CA LYS A 442 -7.08 14.37 8.95
C LYS A 442 -7.99 15.44 8.36
N ALA A 443 -7.71 16.71 8.66
CA ALA A 443 -8.52 17.82 8.16
C ALA A 443 -8.43 17.97 6.62
N LEU A 444 -7.26 17.70 6.01
CA LEU A 444 -7.12 17.66 4.55
C LEU A 444 -7.88 16.49 3.91
N ILE A 445 -7.90 15.32 4.55
CA ILE A 445 -8.69 14.17 4.08
C ILE A 445 -10.18 14.52 4.10
N GLU A 446 -10.67 15.11 5.19
CA GLU A 446 -12.07 15.54 5.28
C GLU A 446 -12.39 16.69 4.31
N LEU A 447 -11.48 17.64 4.12
CA LEU A 447 -11.61 18.69 3.11
C LEU A 447 -11.77 18.08 1.71
N ARG A 448 -10.90 17.13 1.34
CA ARG A 448 -10.99 16.39 0.08
C ARG A 448 -12.37 15.75 -0.06
N ARG A 449 -12.81 14.99 0.94
CA ARG A 449 -14.10 14.27 0.91
C ARG A 449 -15.31 15.21 0.83
N SER A 450 -15.20 16.41 1.40
CA SER A 450 -16.27 17.41 1.35
C SER A 450 -16.40 18.13 0.01
N HIS A 451 -15.39 17.99 -0.86
CA HIS A 451 -15.31 18.68 -2.15
C HIS A 451 -15.12 17.67 -3.30
N PRO A 452 -16.23 17.13 -3.86
CA PRO A 452 -16.20 16.20 -5.01
C PRO A 452 -15.36 16.68 -6.18
N VAL A 453 -15.19 18.00 -6.34
CA VAL A 453 -14.36 18.57 -7.40
C VAL A 453 -12.88 18.14 -7.31
N LEU A 454 -12.39 17.73 -6.14
CA LEU A 454 -11.00 17.28 -5.91
C LEU A 454 -10.79 15.79 -6.21
N HIS A 455 -11.87 15.03 -6.40
CA HIS A 455 -11.80 13.57 -6.53
C HIS A 455 -12.85 13.06 -7.52
N ARG A 456 -12.82 13.60 -8.72
CA ARG A 456 -13.84 13.33 -9.74
C ARG A 456 -13.71 11.91 -10.28
N LYS A 457 -14.85 11.29 -10.54
CA LYS A 457 -14.90 10.02 -11.28
C LYS A 457 -14.40 10.18 -12.71
N GLU A 458 -14.92 11.20 -13.39
CA GLU A 458 -14.60 11.50 -14.79
C GLU A 458 -13.33 12.36 -14.91
N PRO A 459 -12.52 12.14 -15.95
CA PRO A 459 -11.31 12.95 -16.17
C PRO A 459 -11.66 14.42 -16.46
N LEU A 460 -10.78 15.30 -16.00
CA LEU A 460 -10.81 16.73 -16.33
C LEU A 460 -10.25 16.96 -17.74
N LEU A 461 -10.94 17.77 -18.55
CA LEU A 461 -10.60 18.00 -19.96
C LEU A 461 -10.10 19.42 -20.24
N GLY A 462 -10.21 20.34 -19.28
CA GLY A 462 -9.93 21.77 -19.49
C GLY A 462 -10.98 22.44 -20.38
N LEU A 463 -12.23 21.97 -20.34
CA LEU A 463 -13.32 22.40 -21.22
C LEU A 463 -14.56 22.79 -20.42
N ASP A 464 -15.32 23.77 -20.93
CA ASP A 464 -16.64 24.11 -20.38
C ASP A 464 -17.70 23.13 -20.88
N ARG A 465 -17.86 22.02 -20.16
CA ARG A 465 -18.73 20.90 -20.56
C ARG A 465 -20.22 21.17 -20.35
N ILE A 466 -20.55 22.13 -19.49
CA ILE A 466 -21.92 22.42 -19.06
C ILE A 466 -22.39 23.82 -19.49
N ALA A 467 -21.64 24.49 -20.37
CA ALA A 467 -21.90 25.84 -20.87
C ALA A 467 -22.12 26.87 -19.74
N CYS A 468 -21.29 26.81 -18.70
CA CYS A 468 -21.35 27.70 -17.54
C CYS A 468 -20.43 28.92 -17.60
N GLY A 469 -19.58 29.01 -18.63
CA GLY A 469 -18.64 30.10 -18.86
C GLY A 469 -17.24 29.87 -18.31
N ILE A 470 -16.97 28.74 -17.64
CA ILE A 470 -15.64 28.35 -17.14
C ILE A 470 -15.37 26.87 -17.43
N PRO A 471 -14.11 26.48 -17.70
CA PRO A 471 -13.75 25.08 -17.87
C PRO A 471 -13.78 24.31 -16.55
N ASP A 472 -13.90 22.99 -16.64
CA ASP A 472 -13.83 22.06 -15.49
C ASP A 472 -12.52 22.20 -14.68
N VAL A 473 -11.41 22.54 -15.35
CA VAL A 473 -10.16 22.99 -14.74
C VAL A 473 -9.49 24.10 -15.54
N SER A 474 -8.84 25.04 -14.86
CA SER A 474 -7.96 26.04 -15.47
C SER A 474 -6.75 26.35 -14.61
N TYR A 475 -5.71 26.88 -15.23
CA TYR A 475 -4.40 27.10 -14.62
C TYR A 475 -4.03 28.59 -14.67
N HIS A 476 -3.38 29.05 -13.61
CA HIS A 476 -3.19 30.46 -13.28
C HIS A 476 -1.80 30.69 -12.69
N GLY A 477 -1.37 31.95 -12.63
CA GLY A 477 -0.12 32.35 -12.02
C GLY A 477 -0.25 33.72 -11.37
N GLU A 478 0.75 34.58 -11.61
CA GLU A 478 0.66 35.99 -11.22
C GLU A 478 -0.42 36.75 -11.99
N GLU A 479 -0.78 36.26 -13.17
CA GLU A 479 -1.92 36.70 -13.96
C GLU A 479 -2.96 35.57 -14.07
N ALA A 480 -4.24 35.95 -14.06
CA ALA A 480 -5.34 35.00 -14.13
C ALA A 480 -5.45 34.47 -15.57
N TRP A 481 -5.82 33.19 -15.69
CA TRP A 481 -5.94 32.46 -16.96
C TRP A 481 -4.63 32.32 -17.74
N GLN A 482 -3.49 32.46 -17.06
CA GLN A 482 -2.17 32.31 -17.65
C GLN A 482 -1.35 31.28 -16.87
N ILE A 483 -0.87 30.27 -17.58
CA ILE A 483 0.08 29.30 -17.04
C ILE A 483 1.45 30.00 -16.94
N PRO A 484 2.15 29.90 -15.79
CA PRO A 484 3.54 30.34 -15.68
C PRO A 484 4.42 29.63 -16.72
N SER A 485 4.95 30.38 -17.68
CA SER A 485 5.67 29.83 -18.84
C SER A 485 7.19 29.80 -18.66
N GLU A 486 7.73 30.45 -17.63
CA GLU A 486 9.17 30.49 -17.40
C GLU A 486 9.66 29.18 -16.78
N ILE A 487 10.80 28.67 -17.26
CA ILE A 487 11.45 27.45 -16.71
C ILE A 487 11.80 27.62 -15.22
N SER A 488 12.07 28.85 -14.79
CA SER A 488 12.32 29.24 -13.39
C SER A 488 11.06 29.22 -12.51
N SER A 489 9.86 29.06 -13.07
CA SER A 489 8.62 29.06 -12.29
C SER A 489 8.60 27.95 -11.25
N ARG A 490 8.10 28.28 -10.05
CA ARG A 490 7.89 27.39 -8.89
C ARG A 490 6.50 27.52 -8.31
N GLN A 491 5.65 28.28 -8.98
CA GLN A 491 4.35 28.66 -8.53
C GLN A 491 3.30 28.23 -9.56
N LEU A 492 2.13 27.81 -9.09
CA LEU A 492 1.01 27.39 -9.95
C LEU A 492 -0.31 27.64 -9.23
N GLY A 493 -1.25 28.29 -9.91
CA GLY A 493 -2.63 28.41 -9.49
C GLY A 493 -3.51 27.43 -10.27
N VAL A 494 -4.49 26.81 -9.63
CA VAL A 494 -5.42 25.86 -10.26
C VAL A 494 -6.83 26.18 -9.79
N LEU A 495 -7.74 26.41 -10.74
CA LEU A 495 -9.17 26.55 -10.48
C LEU A 495 -9.87 25.28 -10.94
N TYR A 496 -10.61 24.64 -10.05
CA TYR A 496 -11.57 23.60 -10.39
C TYR A 496 -13.00 24.15 -10.32
N CYS A 497 -13.79 23.92 -11.37
CA CYS A 497 -15.20 24.30 -11.38
C CYS A 497 -16.05 23.22 -10.68
N GLY A 498 -16.78 23.61 -9.64
CA GLY A 498 -17.61 22.69 -8.86
C GLY A 498 -19.05 22.54 -9.35
N LYS A 499 -19.47 23.38 -10.30
CA LYS A 499 -20.89 23.55 -10.66
C LYS A 499 -21.58 22.29 -11.18
N ASP A 500 -20.87 21.43 -11.89
CA ASP A 500 -21.42 20.19 -12.43
C ASP A 500 -21.58 19.07 -11.37
N LEU A 501 -20.98 19.26 -10.19
CA LEU A 501 -21.01 18.34 -9.06
C LEU A 501 -21.79 18.88 -7.87
N GLU A 502 -22.50 20.00 -8.05
CA GLU A 502 -23.16 20.74 -6.96
C GLU A 502 -22.20 21.16 -5.83
N ASP A 503 -20.92 21.32 -6.17
CA ASP A 503 -19.84 21.76 -5.27
C ASP A 503 -19.52 23.25 -5.51
N THR A 504 -18.73 23.85 -4.62
CA THR A 504 -18.17 25.19 -4.79
C THR A 504 -16.98 25.18 -5.76
N ASP A 505 -16.73 26.32 -6.40
CA ASP A 505 -15.51 26.50 -7.19
C ASP A 505 -14.30 26.57 -6.24
N CYS A 506 -13.26 25.80 -6.53
CA CYS A 506 -12.09 25.67 -5.64
C CYS A 506 -10.84 26.21 -6.34
N PHE A 507 -10.12 27.12 -5.70
CA PHE A 507 -8.85 27.64 -6.21
C PHE A 507 -7.70 27.24 -5.29
N LEU A 508 -6.68 26.62 -5.88
CA LEU A 508 -5.48 26.15 -5.20
C LEU A 508 -4.30 26.98 -5.68
N ALA A 509 -3.53 27.52 -4.75
CA ALA A 509 -2.27 28.19 -5.05
C ALA A 509 -1.13 27.38 -4.45
N TYR A 510 -0.15 27.04 -5.28
CA TYR A 510 1.09 26.39 -4.87
C TYR A 510 2.23 27.38 -5.07
N ASN A 511 2.97 27.70 -4.01
CA ASN A 511 4.21 28.47 -4.09
C ASN A 511 5.37 27.66 -3.53
N MET A 512 6.08 26.94 -4.40
CA MET A 512 7.31 26.22 -4.04
C MET A 512 8.56 27.08 -4.26
N HIS A 513 8.40 28.39 -4.48
CA HIS A 513 9.51 29.33 -4.55
C HIS A 513 9.99 29.70 -3.14
N TRP A 514 11.24 30.13 -3.02
CA TRP A 514 11.80 30.74 -1.80
C TRP A 514 11.47 32.23 -1.64
N ILE A 515 10.55 32.77 -2.45
CA ILE A 515 10.03 34.15 -2.31
C ILE A 515 8.49 34.12 -2.32
N GLU A 516 7.88 35.16 -1.77
CA GLU A 516 6.44 35.40 -1.88
C GLU A 516 6.05 35.71 -3.34
N HIS A 517 4.90 35.20 -3.78
CA HIS A 517 4.29 35.55 -5.06
C HIS A 517 2.86 36.07 -4.87
N SER A 518 2.43 36.95 -5.78
CA SER A 518 1.07 37.49 -5.81
C SER A 518 0.27 36.86 -6.95
N PHE A 519 -0.68 36.00 -6.61
CA PHE A 519 -1.56 35.35 -7.59
C PHE A 519 -2.73 36.26 -7.95
N ALA A 520 -3.06 36.35 -9.23
CA ALA A 520 -4.33 36.93 -9.67
C ALA A 520 -5.43 35.88 -9.60
N LEU A 521 -6.55 36.24 -8.98
CA LEU A 521 -7.70 35.37 -8.79
C LEU A 521 -8.68 35.55 -9.96
N PRO A 522 -9.14 34.47 -10.60
CA PRO A 522 -10.18 34.57 -11.62
C PRO A 522 -11.49 35.05 -11.00
N ALA A 523 -12.26 35.81 -11.78
CA ALA A 523 -13.60 36.22 -11.36
C ALA A 523 -14.53 35.00 -11.30
N LEU A 524 -15.23 34.85 -10.19
CA LEU A 524 -16.21 33.79 -9.98
C LEU A 524 -17.51 34.06 -10.76
N LEU A 525 -18.14 32.99 -11.25
CA LEU A 525 -19.45 33.03 -11.90
C LEU A 525 -20.51 32.24 -11.10
N PRO A 526 -21.78 32.71 -11.04
CA PRO A 526 -22.24 34.02 -11.50
C PRO A 526 -21.67 35.18 -10.66
N ALA A 527 -21.78 36.40 -11.17
CA ALA A 527 -21.30 37.60 -10.48
C ALA A 527 -21.92 37.73 -9.07
N GLY A 528 -21.10 38.09 -8.08
CA GLY A 528 -21.52 38.28 -6.69
C GLY A 528 -20.91 37.28 -5.71
N LYS A 529 -20.41 36.13 -6.20
CA LYS A 529 -19.60 35.20 -5.40
C LYS A 529 -18.29 35.84 -4.95
N LYS A 530 -17.76 35.37 -3.82
CA LYS A 530 -16.48 35.81 -3.24
C LYS A 530 -15.59 34.61 -2.88
N TRP A 531 -14.29 34.85 -2.95
CA TRP A 531 -13.24 33.95 -2.49
C TRP A 531 -13.11 34.00 -0.98
N TYR A 532 -13.15 32.81 -0.38
CA TYR A 532 -12.87 32.58 1.03
C TYR A 532 -11.68 31.63 1.17
N ARG A 533 -10.76 31.97 2.06
CA ARG A 533 -9.62 31.13 2.41
C ARG A 533 -10.07 30.03 3.36
N ALA A 534 -9.88 28.77 2.95
CA ALA A 534 -10.40 27.58 3.62
C ALA A 534 -9.30 26.64 4.13
N ALA A 535 -8.11 26.65 3.53
CA ALA A 535 -6.92 26.07 4.14
C ALA A 535 -5.63 26.77 3.69
N ASP A 536 -4.58 26.73 4.51
CA ASP A 536 -3.21 26.99 4.09
C ASP A 536 -2.17 26.16 4.86
N THR A 537 -0.92 26.19 4.41
CA THR A 537 0.18 25.43 5.03
C THR A 537 0.43 25.83 6.49
N ALA A 538 0.29 27.11 6.83
CA ALA A 538 0.72 27.64 8.12
C ALA A 538 -0.33 27.38 9.21
N ASP A 539 -1.59 27.73 8.92
CA ASP A 539 -2.70 27.73 9.87
C ASP A 539 -3.60 26.48 9.72
N GLY A 540 -3.41 25.68 8.68
CA GLY A 540 -4.13 24.44 8.45
C GLY A 540 -5.49 24.65 7.78
N VAL A 541 -6.46 23.78 8.07
CA VAL A 541 -7.82 23.84 7.51
C VAL A 541 -8.75 24.52 8.52
N TRP A 542 -9.49 25.53 8.09
CA TRP A 542 -10.42 26.25 8.98
C TRP A 542 -11.84 25.68 8.94
N ASN A 543 -12.46 25.55 10.12
CA ASN A 543 -13.88 25.22 10.24
C ASN A 543 -14.81 26.27 9.61
N LYS A 544 -14.37 27.54 9.61
CA LYS A 544 -15.08 28.66 8.98
C LYS A 544 -14.13 29.38 8.04
N PRO A 545 -14.31 29.22 6.73
CA PRO A 545 -13.51 29.91 5.73
C PRO A 545 -13.58 31.44 5.90
N GLU A 546 -12.45 32.09 5.78
CA GLU A 546 -12.29 33.54 5.99
C GLU A 546 -12.43 34.29 4.68
N LEU A 547 -13.21 35.38 4.65
CA LEU A 547 -13.36 36.19 3.45
C LEU A 547 -12.03 36.88 3.10
N LEU A 548 -11.53 36.70 1.88
CA LEU A 548 -10.35 37.44 1.43
C LEU A 548 -10.67 38.94 1.31
N GLU A 549 -9.83 39.79 1.88
CA GLU A 549 -9.97 41.25 1.76
C GLU A 549 -9.88 41.70 0.29
N ASN A 550 -8.92 41.13 -0.46
CA ASN A 550 -8.75 41.38 -1.87
C ASN A 550 -9.25 40.19 -2.70
N GLN A 551 -10.35 40.43 -3.43
CA GLN A 551 -11.03 39.44 -4.25
C GLN A 551 -10.41 39.25 -5.65
N LYS A 552 -9.36 40.01 -5.98
CA LYS A 552 -8.68 39.98 -7.29
C LYS A 552 -7.26 39.46 -7.23
N ARG A 553 -6.59 39.61 -6.08
CA ARG A 553 -5.21 39.16 -5.88
C ARG A 553 -5.00 38.64 -4.47
N MET A 554 -4.18 37.60 -4.35
CA MET A 554 -3.77 37.01 -3.08
C MET A 554 -2.25 36.83 -3.04
N ARG A 555 -1.64 37.22 -1.93
CA ARG A 555 -0.22 36.94 -1.65
C ARG A 555 -0.09 35.55 -1.03
N VAL A 556 0.87 34.79 -1.52
CA VAL A 556 1.19 33.46 -1.00
C VAL A 556 2.67 33.47 -0.63
N LYS A 557 2.96 33.26 0.66
CA LYS A 557 4.32 33.24 1.20
C LYS A 557 5.19 32.20 0.50
N GLU A 558 6.49 32.36 0.60
CA GLU A 558 7.44 31.36 0.16
C GLU A 558 7.13 29.98 0.75
N ARG A 559 7.34 28.92 -0.02
CA ARG A 559 7.18 27.53 0.41
C ARG A 559 5.83 27.26 1.10
N SER A 560 4.74 27.74 0.50
CA SER A 560 3.40 27.55 1.06
C SER A 560 2.35 27.25 -0.01
N THR A 561 1.22 26.71 0.43
CA THR A 561 0.05 26.38 -0.37
C THR A 561 -1.19 26.98 0.26
N VAL A 562 -2.16 27.36 -0.56
CA VAL A 562 -3.45 27.93 -0.12
C VAL A 562 -4.59 27.27 -0.88
N PHE A 563 -5.68 26.98 -0.18
CA PHE A 563 -6.95 26.51 -0.70
C PHE A 563 -8.05 27.55 -0.48
N LEU A 564 -8.71 27.97 -1.55
CA LEU A 564 -9.82 28.90 -1.55
C LEU A 564 -11.08 28.23 -2.08
N ILE A 565 -12.22 28.67 -1.58
CA ILE A 565 -13.55 28.30 -2.09
C ILE A 565 -14.34 29.52 -2.51
N GLY A 566 -15.09 29.39 -3.59
CA GLY A 566 -16.00 30.41 -4.11
C GLY A 566 -17.40 30.24 -3.56
N LYS A 567 -17.86 31.20 -2.75
CA LYS A 567 -19.20 31.20 -2.13
C LYS A 567 -20.03 32.42 -2.52
#